data_AF-A0A7X3MLW1-F1
#
_entry.id   AF-A0A7X3MLW1-F1
#
_cell.length_a   1.000
_cell.length_b   1.000
_cell.length_c   1.000
_cell.angle_alpha   90.00
_cell.angle_beta   90.00
_cell.angle_gamma   90.00
#
_symmetry.space_group_name_H-M   'P 1'
#
loop_
_entity.id
_entity.type
_entity.pdbx_description
1 polymer ?
#
loop_
_entity_poly.entity_id
_entity_poly.type
_entity_poly.pdbx_seq_one_letter_code
_entity_poly.pdbx_strand_id
1 'polypeptide(L)' 'MDSNQMGNSSLDIRKTKFTMLKEQQCTLNMRIRLAMQLHDTQTQADLEVKLKEVLEQINHIVW' A
#
# COMPACT_ATOMS: atom_id res chain seq x y z
N MET A 1 -30.49 19.13 3.94
CA MET A 1 -30.61 17.90 3.13
C MET A 1 -29.29 17.84 2.38
N ASP A 2 -28.25 17.30 3.02
CA ASP A 2 -26.85 17.56 2.65
C ASP A 2 -26.09 16.24 2.48
N SER A 3 -26.61 15.35 1.63
CA SER A 3 -25.94 14.11 1.26
C SER A 3 -24.61 14.34 0.52
N ASN A 4 -24.28 15.58 0.14
CA ASN A 4 -23.09 15.94 -0.63
C ASN A 4 -21.81 16.09 0.23
N GLN A 5 -21.92 16.40 1.53
CA GLN A 5 -20.74 16.51 2.41
C GLN A 5 -20.16 15.14 2.80
N MET A 6 -21.02 14.12 2.98
CA MET A 6 -20.59 12.76 3.32
C MET A 6 -19.84 12.06 2.17
N GLY A 7 -20.25 12.30 0.93
CA GLY A 7 -19.57 11.75 -0.26
C GLY A 7 -18.14 12.28 -0.43
N ASN A 8 -17.93 13.58 -0.17
CA ASN A 8 -16.61 14.22 -0.26
C ASN A 8 -15.66 13.69 0.83
N SER A 9 -16.14 13.55 2.07
CA SER A 9 -15.33 13.00 3.16
C SER A 9 -14.89 11.54 2.89
N SER A 10 -15.80 10.70 2.39
CA SER A 10 -15.47 9.31 2.02
C SER A 10 -14.43 9.23 0.90
N LEU A 11 -14.51 10.14 -0.08
CA LEU A 11 -13.58 10.19 -1.21
C LEU A 11 -12.19 10.67 -0.77
N ASP A 12 -12.11 11.65 0.12
CA ASP A 12 -10.86 12.15 0.69
C ASP A 12 -10.18 11.12 1.62
N ILE A 13 -10.97 10.34 2.37
CA ILE A 13 -10.47 9.20 3.16
C ILE A 13 -9.86 8.14 2.23
N ARG A 14 -10.56 7.77 1.14
CA ARG A 14 -10.03 6.81 0.15
C ARG A 14 -8.74 7.30 -0.50
N LYS A 15 -8.67 8.57 -0.89
CA LYS A 15 -7.45 9.19 -1.44
C LYS A 15 -6.29 9.14 -0.46
N THR A 16 -6.52 9.55 0.79
CA THR A 16 -5.49 9.53 1.83
C THR A 16 -4.97 8.12 2.07
N LYS A 17 -5.88 7.14 2.22
CA LYS A 17 -5.52 5.73 2.40
C LYS A 17 -4.74 5.18 1.21
N PHE A 18 -5.16 5.51 -0.01
CA PHE A 18 -4.47 5.11 -1.23
C PHE A 18 -3.03 5.66 -1.28
N THR A 19 -2.83 6.95 -1.00
CA THR A 19 -1.50 7.57 -0.96
C THR A 19 -0.60 6.88 0.06
N MET A 20 -1.10 6.63 1.28
CA MET A 20 -0.34 5.92 2.32
C MET A 20 0.06 4.51 1.88
N LEU A 21 -0.84 3.76 1.24
CA LEU A 21 -0.53 2.42 0.73
C LEU A 21 0.50 2.46 -0.40
N LYS A 22 0.47 3.47 -1.28
CA LYS A 22 1.48 3.66 -2.33
C LYS A 22 2.86 3.98 -1.77
N GLU A 23 2.93 4.78 -0.71
CA GLU A 23 4.18 5.04 0.02
C GLU A 23 4.72 3.76 0.67
N GLN A 24 3.85 2.99 1.36
CA GLN A 24 4.22 1.69 1.93
C GLN A 24 4.72 0.72 0.86
N GLN A 25 4.06 0.64 -0.30
CA GLN A 25 4.51 -0.15 -1.44
C GLN A 25 5.93 0.25 -1.88
N CYS A 26 6.19 1.55 -1.99
CA CYS A 26 7.50 2.08 -2.35
C CYS A 26 8.58 1.66 -1.34
N THR A 27 8.31 1.84 -0.04
CA THR A 27 9.21 1.44 1.04
C THR A 27 9.50 -0.06 1.02
N LEU A 28 8.47 -0.90 0.87
CA LEU A 28 8.63 -2.36 0.77
C LEU A 28 9.52 -2.74 -0.41
N ASN A 29 9.27 -2.17 -1.59
CA ASN A 29 10.10 -2.41 -2.78
C ASN A 29 11.56 -2.02 -2.58
N MET A 30 11.83 -0.90 -1.90
CA MET A 30 13.19 -0.50 -1.57
C MET A 30 13.86 -1.50 -0.63
N ARG A 31 13.15 -1.95 0.41
CA ARG A 31 13.68 -2.94 1.37
C ARG A 31 13.90 -4.32 0.75
N ILE A 32 13.02 -4.75 -0.17
CA ILE A 32 13.20 -5.99 -0.94
C ILE A 32 14.48 -5.91 -1.76
N ARG A 33 14.69 -4.81 -2.50
CA ARG A 33 15.93 -4.60 -3.27
C ARG A 33 17.18 -4.66 -2.38
N LEU A 34 17.12 -4.08 -1.19
CA LEU A 34 18.22 -4.15 -0.23
C LEU A 34 18.44 -5.58 0.29
N ALA A 35 17.38 -6.32 0.64
CA ALA A 35 17.48 -7.71 1.07
C ALA A 35 18.10 -8.60 -0.02
N MET A 36 17.71 -8.39 -1.29
CA MET A 36 18.31 -9.06 -2.44
C MET A 36 19.81 -8.76 -2.58
N GLN A 37 20.23 -7.50 -2.39
CA GLN A 37 21.65 -7.10 -2.42
C GLN A 37 22.47 -7.73 -1.29
N LEU A 38 21.85 -7.96 -0.13
CA LEU A 38 22.48 -8.59 1.02
C LEU A 38 22.38 -10.12 0.99
N HIS A 39 21.77 -10.71 -0.04
CA HIS A 39 21.44 -12.13 -0.13
C HIS A 39 20.61 -12.66 1.06
N ASP A 40 19.85 -11.79 1.71
CA ASP A 40 18.94 -12.13 2.81
C ASP A 40 17.60 -12.62 2.24
N THR A 41 17.60 -13.90 1.85
CA THR A 41 16.46 -14.56 1.20
C THR A 41 15.24 -14.67 2.11
N GLN A 42 15.43 -14.81 3.43
CA GLN A 42 14.33 -14.87 4.39
C GLN A 42 13.63 -13.51 4.49
N THR A 43 14.39 -12.44 4.71
CA THR A 43 13.83 -11.08 4.78
C THR A 43 13.19 -10.68 3.45
N GLN A 44 13.76 -11.09 2.31
CA GLN A 44 13.14 -10.88 1.00
C GLN A 44 11.74 -11.51 0.93
N ALA A 45 11.62 -12.81 1.24
CA ALA A 45 10.36 -13.54 1.18
C ALA A 45 9.29 -12.92 2.12
N ASP A 46 9.67 -12.57 3.34
CA ASP A 46 8.77 -11.95 4.32
C ASP A 46 8.27 -10.57 3.84
N LEU A 47 9.12 -9.80 3.16
CA LEU A 47 8.73 -8.51 2.59
C LEU A 47 7.85 -8.66 1.34
N GLU A 48 8.06 -9.69 0.52
CA GLU A 48 7.23 -9.98 -0.65
C GLU A 48 5.79 -10.36 -0.26
N VAL A 49 5.60 -11.12 0.83
CA VAL A 49 4.27 -11.41 1.39
C VAL A 49 3.55 -10.12 1.79
N LYS A 50 4.23 -9.23 2.52
CA LYS A 50 3.66 -7.93 2.92
C LYS A 50 3.35 -7.04 1.72
N LEU A 51 4.20 -7.07 0.69
CA LEU A 51 3.96 -6.32 -0.55
C LEU A 51 2.67 -6.79 -1.23
N LYS A 52 2.42 -8.11 -1.26
CA LYS A 52 1.19 -8.67 -1.80
C LYS A 52 -0.05 -8.18 -1.06
N GLU A 53 -0.04 -8.17 0.28
CA GLU A 53 -1.14 -7.66 1.10
C GLU A 53 -1.43 -6.18 0.84
N VAL A 54 -0.38 -5.35 0.71
CA VAL A 54 -0.53 -3.92 0.38
C VAL A 54 -1.12 -3.74 -1.03
N LEU A 55 -0.69 -4.54 -2.00
CA LEU A 55 -1.24 -4.53 -3.36
C LEU A 55 -2.72 -4.91 -3.39
N GLU A 56 -3.13 -5.92 -2.63
CA GLU A 56 -4.53 -6.31 -2.49
C GLU A 56 -5.36 -5.18 -1.89
N GLN A 57 -4.86 -4.52 -0.84
CA GLN A 57 -5.53 -3.35 -0.25
C GLN A 57 -5.66 -2.17 -1.22
N ILE A 58 -4.64 -1.93 -2.04
CA ILE A 58 -4.69 -0.90 -3.09
C ILE A 58 -5.77 -1.25 -4.12
N ASN A 59 -5.79 -2.50 -4.59
CA ASN A 59 -6.77 -2.96 -5.56
C ASN A 59 -8.21 -2.80 -5.03
N HIS A 60 -8.46 -3.09 -3.75
CA HIS A 60 -9.76 -2.88 -3.11
C HIS A 60 -10.20 -1.40 -2.97
N ILE A 61 -9.30 -0.44 -3.16
CA ILE A 61 -9.64 1.00 -3.15
C ILE A 61 -9.88 1.52 -4.57
N VAL A 62 -9.16 0.97 -5.55
CA VAL A 62 -9.26 1.35 -6.97
C VAL A 62 -10.51 0.79 -7.63
N TRP A 63 -10.91 -0.43 -7.24
CA TRP A 63 -12.14 -1.09 -7.66
C TRP A 63 -13.28 -0.82 -6.69
#